data_AF-C4YX82-F1
#
_entry.id   AF-C4YX82-F1
#
_cell.length_a   1.000
_cell.length_b   1.000
_cell.length_c   1.000
_cell.angle_alpha   90.00
_cell.angle_beta   90.00
_cell.angle_gamma   90.00
#
_symmetry.space_group_name_H-M   'P 1'
#
loop_
_entity.id
_entity.type
_entity.pdbx_description
1 polymer ?
#
loop_
_entity_poly.entity_id
_entity_poly.type
_entity_poly.pdbx_seq_one_letter_code
_entity_poly.pdbx_strand_id
1 'polypeptide(L)'
;MINAALLHDTIEDTELTEKMIIEIFGKEIAKPVEGLTRIKPHGKISVEESLNLLIKQKRYDTAFIKLFDRIHNVQTLAAKSAEKAKKIIEETLRNFVPLSIYLKIKIPTIFLDIQIDIQKKFLLGLRILIHFFLQSLKVIYTPNISNPCRNNNRY
;
A
#
# COMPACT_ATOMS: atom_id res chain seq x y z
N MET A 1 1.92 -12.56 22.42
CA MET A 1 1.64 -11.95 21.08
C MET A 1 0.20 -12.14 20.62
N ILE A 2 -0.39 -13.35 20.66
CA ILE A 2 -1.77 -13.59 20.19
C ILE A 2 -2.80 -12.67 20.88
N ASN A 3 -2.70 -12.50 22.21
CA ASN A 3 -3.61 -11.61 22.96
C ASN A 3 -3.51 -10.15 22.54
N ALA A 4 -2.31 -9.65 22.22
CA ALA A 4 -2.12 -8.26 21.79
C ALA A 4 -2.60 -8.03 20.34
N ALA A 5 -2.54 -9.06 19.49
CA ALA A 5 -3.11 -9.02 18.14
C ALA A 5 -4.65 -8.98 18.17
N LEU A 6 -5.28 -9.73 19.08
CA LEU A 6 -6.74 -9.70 19.27
C LEU A 6 -7.26 -8.36 19.80
N LEU A 7 -6.45 -7.65 20.59
CA LEU A 7 -6.83 -6.39 21.22
C LEU A 7 -6.47 -5.15 20.39
N HIS A 8 -5.73 -5.29 19.28
CA HIS A 8 -5.12 -4.15 18.61
C HIS A 8 -6.15 -3.13 18.08
N ASP A 9 -7.25 -3.61 17.48
CA ASP A 9 -8.36 -2.77 17.00
C ASP A 9 -9.08 -2.09 18.19
N THR A 10 -9.30 -2.82 19.29
CA THR A 10 -9.94 -2.26 20.49
C THR A 10 -9.09 -1.17 21.12
N ILE A 11 -7.78 -1.32 21.15
CA ILE A 11 -6.83 -0.34 21.72
C ILE A 11 -6.65 0.89 20.82
N GLU A 12 -6.71 0.74 19.50
CA GLU A 12 -6.58 1.87 18.57
C GLU A 12 -7.86 2.73 18.53
N ASP A 13 -9.03 2.13 18.78
CA ASP A 13 -10.34 2.77 18.75
C ASP A 13 -10.91 3.18 20.12
N THR A 14 -10.23 2.88 21.23
CA THR A 14 -10.68 3.27 22.59
C THR A 14 -9.59 3.98 23.40
N GLU A 15 -9.99 4.81 24.37
CA GLU A 15 -9.09 5.51 25.31
C GLU A 15 -8.53 4.57 26.40
N LEU A 16 -7.98 3.41 26.01
CA LEU A 16 -7.37 2.48 26.94
C LEU A 16 -6.02 3.00 27.42
N THR A 17 -5.92 3.31 28.71
CA THR A 17 -4.67 3.75 29.34
C THR A 17 -3.78 2.57 29.74
N GLU A 18 -2.45 2.77 29.74
CA GLU A 18 -1.49 1.73 30.14
C GLU A 18 -1.84 1.07 31.48
N LYS A 19 -2.32 1.87 32.46
CA LYS A 19 -2.77 1.38 33.76
C LYS A 19 -3.90 0.35 33.66
N MET A 20 -4.92 0.62 32.84
CA MET A 20 -6.06 -0.29 32.66
C MET A 20 -5.62 -1.61 32.04
N ILE A 21 -4.68 -1.58 31.10
CA ILE A 21 -4.17 -2.79 30.46
C ILE A 21 -3.24 -3.56 31.41
N ILE A 22 -2.47 -2.88 32.26
CA ILE A 22 -1.66 -3.53 33.31
C ILE A 22 -2.56 -4.27 34.30
N GLU A 23 -3.68 -3.67 34.73
CA GLU A 23 -4.61 -4.30 35.66
C GLU A 23 -5.26 -5.56 35.08
N ILE A 24 -5.65 -5.53 33.81
CA ILE A 24 -6.40 -6.64 33.18
C ILE A 24 -5.46 -7.74 32.67
N PHE A 25 -4.31 -7.38 32.10
CA PHE A 25 -3.44 -8.31 31.35
C PHE A 25 -2.01 -8.41 31.88
N GLY A 26 -1.63 -7.61 32.87
CA GLY A 26 -0.28 -7.58 33.44
C GLY A 26 0.74 -6.78 32.62
N LYS A 27 1.89 -6.47 33.24
CA LYS A 27 2.96 -5.62 32.66
C LYS A 27 3.57 -6.19 31.36
N GLU A 28 3.61 -7.50 31.22
CA GLU A 28 4.14 -8.20 30.04
C GLU A 28 3.33 -7.84 28.78
N ILE A 29 2.00 -7.77 28.90
CA ILE A 29 1.08 -7.47 27.79
C ILE A 29 0.86 -5.96 27.65
N ALA A 30 0.97 -5.18 28.72
CA ALA A 30 0.80 -3.73 28.66
C ALA A 30 1.93 -3.00 27.92
N LYS A 31 3.17 -3.51 27.98
CA LYS A 31 4.33 -2.89 27.33
C LYS A 31 4.19 -2.75 25.81
N PRO A 32 3.69 -3.75 25.06
CA PRO A 32 3.40 -3.57 23.64
C PRO A 32 2.25 -2.61 23.34
N VAL A 33 1.31 -2.46 24.26
CA VAL A 33 -0.01 -1.86 24.02
C VAL A 33 0.02 -0.33 23.98
N GLU A 34 0.80 0.33 24.83
CA GLU A 34 0.90 1.81 24.84
C GLU A 34 1.60 2.37 23.57
N GLY A 35 2.26 1.52 22.79
CA GLY A 35 2.82 1.87 21.48
C GLY A 35 1.84 1.71 20.31
N LEU A 36 0.66 1.12 20.54
CA LEU A 36 -0.34 0.91 19.48
C LEU A 36 -1.08 2.20 19.14
N THR A 37 -1.29 3.10 20.10
CA THR A 37 -1.98 4.36 19.85
C THR A 37 -1.14 5.37 19.06
N ARG A 38 -1.80 6.02 18.09
CA ARG A 38 -1.26 7.14 17.31
C ARG A 38 -1.61 8.50 17.92
N ILE A 39 -2.39 8.53 19.00
CA ILE A 39 -2.77 9.75 19.70
C ILE A 39 -1.71 10.00 20.77
N LYS A 40 -1.02 11.13 20.67
CA LYS A 40 -0.06 11.60 21.66
C LYS A 40 -0.56 12.91 22.27
N PRO A 41 -0.01 13.36 23.41
CA PRO A 41 -0.44 14.60 24.06
C PRO A 41 -0.37 15.85 23.17
N HIS A 42 0.34 15.79 22.04
CA HIS A 42 0.52 16.89 21.09
C HIS A 42 -0.30 16.70 19.80
N GLY A 43 -1.20 15.72 19.77
CA GLY A 43 -2.05 15.41 18.62
C GLY A 43 -1.80 14.03 18.00
N LYS A 44 -2.49 13.77 16.88
CA LYS A 44 -2.38 12.51 16.13
C LYS A 44 -1.14 12.55 15.26
N ILE A 45 -0.19 11.64 15.52
CA ILE A 45 1.05 11.54 14.74
C ILE A 45 0.83 10.76 13.43
N SER A 46 1.69 11.02 12.45
CA SER A 46 1.70 10.27 11.20
C SER A 46 2.04 8.79 11.43
N VAL A 47 1.70 7.92 10.48
CA VAL A 47 2.08 6.50 10.55
C VAL A 47 3.61 6.36 10.55
N GLU A 48 4.30 7.15 9.73
CA GLU A 48 5.75 7.18 9.65
C GLU A 48 6.39 7.52 11.01
N GLU A 49 5.95 8.60 11.64
CA GLU A 49 6.44 8.99 12.97
C GLU A 49 6.14 7.94 14.03
N SER A 50 4.94 7.36 14.01
CA SER A 50 4.56 6.29 14.94
C SER A 50 5.50 5.10 14.83
N LEU A 51 5.76 4.61 13.61
CA LEU A 51 6.66 3.47 13.39
C LEU A 51 8.12 3.81 13.75
N ASN A 52 8.60 5.00 13.36
CA ASN A 52 9.94 5.46 13.71
C ASN A 52 10.14 5.57 15.22
N LEU A 53 9.12 6.02 15.96
CA LEU A 53 9.16 6.08 17.42
C LEU A 53 9.25 4.68 18.04
N LEU A 54 8.47 3.71 17.54
CA LEU A 54 8.53 2.32 18.01
C LEU A 54 9.92 1.71 17.81
N ILE A 55 10.54 1.95 16.66
CA ILE A 55 11.91 1.50 16.37
C ILE A 55 12.93 2.16 17.31
N LYS A 56 12.87 3.49 17.47
CA LYS A 56 13.76 4.24 18.37
C LYS A 56 13.65 3.78 19.81
N GLN A 57 12.44 3.46 20.26
CA GLN A 57 12.15 2.97 21.61
C GLN A 57 12.39 1.45 21.77
N LYS A 58 12.86 0.76 20.72
CA LYS A 58 13.05 -0.70 20.70
C LYS A 58 11.78 -1.50 21.04
N ARG A 59 10.59 -0.96 20.72
CA ARG A 59 9.28 -1.62 20.89
C ARG A 59 8.96 -2.49 19.68
N TYR A 60 9.81 -3.48 19.42
CA TYR A 60 9.70 -4.32 18.23
C TYR A 60 8.42 -5.16 18.20
N ASP A 61 7.96 -5.64 19.37
CA ASP A 61 6.71 -6.43 19.47
C ASP A 61 5.49 -5.65 18.97
N THR A 62 5.39 -4.38 19.34
CA THR A 62 4.35 -3.47 18.85
C THR A 62 4.47 -3.22 17.35
N ALA A 63 5.70 -3.03 16.85
CA ALA A 63 5.95 -2.84 15.42
C ALA A 63 5.56 -4.08 14.61
N PHE A 64 5.82 -5.29 15.14
CA PHE A 64 5.38 -6.55 14.54
C PHE A 64 3.86 -6.64 14.48
N ILE A 65 3.15 -6.33 15.57
CA ILE A 65 1.68 -6.36 15.58
C ILE A 65 1.10 -5.44 14.50
N LYS A 66 1.59 -4.20 14.40
CA LYS A 66 1.16 -3.26 13.34
C LYS A 66 1.48 -3.75 11.94
N LEU A 67 2.62 -4.41 11.76
CA LEU A 67 3.00 -4.99 10.48
C LEU A 67 2.08 -6.17 10.11
N PHE A 68 1.77 -7.06 11.05
CA PHE A 68 0.86 -8.19 10.82
C PHE A 68 -0.57 -7.72 10.50
N ASP A 69 -1.10 -6.74 11.23
CA ASP A 69 -2.37 -6.13 10.87
C ASP A 69 -2.31 -5.54 9.45
N ARG A 70 -1.22 -4.85 9.09
CA ARG A 70 -1.08 -4.31 7.73
C ARG A 70 -1.10 -5.39 6.66
N ILE A 71 -0.42 -6.52 6.90
CA ILE A 71 -0.44 -7.69 5.99
C ILE A 71 -1.89 -8.17 5.79
N HIS A 72 -2.65 -8.30 6.87
CA HIS A 72 -4.05 -8.73 6.81
C HIS A 72 -4.94 -7.70 6.07
N ASN A 73 -4.74 -6.41 6.34
CA ASN A 73 -5.45 -5.32 5.66
C ASN A 73 -5.19 -5.30 4.15
N VAL A 74 -3.97 -5.66 3.74
CA VAL A 74 -3.58 -5.82 2.34
C VAL A 74 -4.24 -7.06 1.72
N GLN A 75 -4.29 -8.18 2.45
CA GLN A 75 -4.95 -9.40 1.98
C GLN A 75 -6.46 -9.23 1.76
N THR A 76 -7.09 -8.28 2.46
CA THR A 76 -8.53 -8.03 2.44
C THR A 76 -8.94 -6.77 1.66
N LEU A 77 -8.06 -6.26 0.78
CA LEU A 77 -8.32 -5.04 -0.01
C LEU A 77 -9.60 -5.10 -0.86
N ALA A 78 -9.96 -6.29 -1.37
CA ALA A 78 -11.14 -6.48 -2.20
C ALA A 78 -12.47 -6.13 -1.50
N ALA A 79 -12.51 -6.19 -0.17
CA ALA A 79 -13.69 -5.83 0.63
C ALA A 79 -13.78 -4.33 0.94
N LYS A 80 -12.78 -3.53 0.55
CA LYS A 80 -12.70 -2.09 0.86
C LYS A 80 -13.03 -1.26 -0.38
N SER A 81 -13.52 -0.04 -0.18
CA SER A 81 -13.74 0.90 -1.30
C SER A 81 -12.43 1.22 -2.02
N ALA A 82 -12.50 1.57 -3.31
CA ALA A 82 -11.32 1.84 -4.13
C ALA A 82 -10.41 2.93 -3.52
N GLU A 83 -11.00 3.99 -2.95
CA GLU A 83 -10.27 5.06 -2.30
C GLU A 83 -9.53 4.58 -1.04
N LYS A 84 -10.21 3.81 -0.17
CA LYS A 84 -9.59 3.23 1.02
C LYS A 84 -8.48 2.25 0.66
N ALA A 85 -8.72 1.40 -0.34
CA ALA A 85 -7.75 0.44 -0.85
C ALA A 85 -6.48 1.14 -1.35
N LYS A 86 -6.63 2.21 -2.16
CA LYS A 86 -5.51 3.02 -2.65
C LYS A 86 -4.69 3.59 -1.50
N LYS A 87 -5.34 4.20 -0.51
CA LYS A 87 -4.66 4.77 0.67
C LYS A 87 -3.89 3.72 1.45
N ILE A 88 -4.49 2.54 1.68
CA ILE A 88 -3.83 1.42 2.37
C ILE A 88 -2.58 0.99 1.61
N ILE A 89 -2.66 0.85 0.29
CA ILE A 89 -1.52 0.47 -0.54
C ILE A 89 -0.41 1.52 -0.46
N GLU A 90 -0.73 2.80 -0.61
CA GLU A 90 0.26 3.89 -0.56
C GLU A 90 0.97 3.94 0.80
N GLU A 91 0.24 3.87 1.91
CA GLU A 91 0.83 3.78 3.25
C GLU A 91 1.69 2.53 3.43
N THR A 92 1.24 1.41 2.87
CA THR A 92 1.96 0.13 2.95
C THR A 92 3.33 0.22 2.28
N LEU A 93 3.36 0.71 1.04
CA LEU A 93 4.60 0.84 0.27
C LEU A 93 5.54 1.87 0.89
N ARG A 94 5.00 2.99 1.37
CA ARG A 94 5.80 4.09 1.93
C ARG A 94 6.40 3.75 3.29
N ASN A 95 5.65 3.09 4.17
CA ASN A 95 6.04 2.97 5.58
C ASN A 95 6.29 1.51 6.03
N PHE A 96 5.45 0.56 5.60
CA PHE A 96 5.51 -0.82 6.11
C PHE A 96 6.51 -1.71 5.35
N VAL A 97 6.71 -1.48 4.06
CA VAL A 97 7.77 -2.15 3.30
C VAL A 97 9.16 -1.84 3.89
N PRO A 98 9.57 -0.58 4.09
CA PRO A 98 10.85 -0.27 4.75
C PRO A 98 10.97 -0.86 6.15
N LEU A 99 9.88 -0.82 6.94
CA LEU A 99 9.85 -1.39 8.29
C LEU A 99 10.18 -2.88 8.28
N SER A 100 9.57 -3.64 7.37
CA SER A 100 9.80 -5.09 7.29
C SER A 100 11.24 -5.46 6.92
N ILE A 101 11.88 -4.67 6.04
CA ILE A 101 13.27 -4.84 5.64
C ILE A 101 14.17 -4.57 6.85
N TYR A 102 13.89 -3.49 7.58
CA TYR A 102 14.60 -3.15 8.81
C TYR A 102 14.49 -4.28 9.86
N LEU A 103 13.29 -4.84 10.04
CA LEU A 103 13.03 -5.95 10.97
C LEU A 103 13.49 -7.32 10.42
N LYS A 104 14.03 -7.39 9.20
CA LYS A 104 14.47 -8.61 8.52
C LYS A 104 13.39 -9.69 8.42
N ILE A 105 12.13 -9.29 8.27
CA ILE A 105 11.02 -10.22 8.06
C ILE A 105 10.88 -10.52 6.57
N LYS A 106 10.74 -11.81 6.24
CA LYS A 106 10.24 -12.22 4.93
C LYS A 106 8.76 -11.88 4.85
N ILE A 107 8.43 -10.77 4.20
CA ILE A 107 7.04 -10.44 3.91
C ILE A 107 6.53 -11.38 2.81
N PRO A 108 5.24 -11.77 2.83
CA PRO A 108 4.62 -12.41 1.69
C PRO A 108 4.83 -11.60 0.40
N THR A 109 5.02 -12.29 -0.73
CA THR A 109 5.17 -11.72 -2.07
C THR A 109 4.05 -10.74 -2.42
N ILE A 110 2.91 -10.83 -1.75
CA ILE A 110 1.74 -9.97 -1.93
C ILE A 110 2.05 -8.46 -1.85
N PHE A 111 3.04 -8.03 -1.06
CA PHE A 111 3.45 -6.61 -0.99
C PHE A 111 4.15 -6.17 -2.28
N LEU A 112 4.98 -7.04 -2.85
CA LEU A 112 5.67 -6.82 -4.11
C LEU A 112 4.70 -6.94 -5.29
N ASP A 113 3.75 -7.88 -5.21
CA ASP A 113 2.73 -8.07 -6.24
C ASP A 113 1.83 -6.85 -6.39
N ILE A 114 1.50 -6.16 -5.29
CA ILE A 114 0.75 -4.89 -5.32
C ILE A 114 1.52 -3.80 -6.06
N GLN A 115 2.84 -3.69 -5.80
CA GLN A 115 3.67 -2.70 -6.47
C GLN A 115 3.78 -3.01 -7.97
N ILE A 116 3.91 -4.29 -8.32
CA ILE A 116 3.92 -4.75 -9.71
C ILE A 116 2.57 -4.51 -10.39
N ASP A 117 1.44 -4.75 -9.72
CA ASP A 117 0.11 -4.55 -10.28
C ASP A 117 -0.19 -3.06 -10.54
N ILE A 118 0.23 -2.17 -9.64
CA ILE A 118 0.16 -0.72 -9.86
C ILE A 118 1.00 -0.30 -11.06
N GLN A 119 2.25 -0.77 -11.14
CA GLN A 119 3.15 -0.45 -12.26
C GLN A 119 2.60 -1.01 -13.58
N LYS A 120 2.07 -2.23 -13.58
CA LYS A 120 1.44 -2.86 -14.76
C LYS A 120 0.20 -2.08 -15.22
N LYS A 121 -0.68 -1.66 -14.30
CA LYS A 121 -1.86 -0.84 -14.63
C LYS A 121 -1.47 0.51 -15.23
N PHE A 122 -0.45 1.16 -14.68
CA PHE A 122 0.09 2.41 -15.23
C PHE A 122 0.67 2.22 -16.64
N LEU A 123 1.51 1.20 -16.83
CA LEU A 123 2.10 0.86 -18.12
C LEU A 123 1.04 0.47 -19.17
N LEU A 124 -0.01 -0.25 -18.75
CA LEU A 124 -1.14 -0.59 -19.61
C LEU A 124 -1.90 0.67 -20.06
N GLY A 125 -2.13 1.61 -19.15
CA GLY A 125 -2.73 2.91 -19.46
C GLY A 125 -1.89 3.70 -20.46
N LEU A 126 -0.57 3.77 -20.24
CA LEU A 126 0.37 4.42 -21.17
C LEU A 126 0.33 3.75 -22.56
N ARG A 127 0.27 2.41 -22.61
CA ARG A 127 0.16 1.64 -23.86
C ARG A 127 -1.12 1.97 -24.63
N ILE A 128 -2.26 2.09 -23.93
CA ILE A 128 -3.54 2.46 -24.53
C ILE A 128 -3.47 3.90 -25.08
N LEU A 129 -2.88 4.83 -24.32
CA LEU A 129 -2.75 6.22 -24.72
C LEU A 129 -1.85 6.38 -25.96
N ILE A 130 -0.72 5.67 -25.99
CA ILE A 130 0.16 5.60 -27.17
C ILE A 130 -0.56 4.98 -28.36
N HIS A 131 -1.34 3.91 -28.16
CA HIS A 131 -2.11 3.28 -29.24
C HIS A 131 -3.11 4.25 -29.86
N PHE A 132 -3.89 4.98 -29.05
CA PHE A 132 -4.80 6.00 -29.55
C PHE A 132 -4.07 7.13 -30.27
N PHE A 133 -2.96 7.61 -29.72
CA PHE A 133 -2.15 8.66 -30.33
C PHE A 133 -1.60 8.25 -31.72
N LEU A 134 -1.07 7.03 -31.84
CA LEU A 134 -0.57 6.48 -33.10
C LEU A 134 -1.70 6.27 -34.13
N GLN A 135 -2.90 5.91 -33.67
CA GLN A 135 -4.07 5.76 -34.53
C GLN A 135 -4.54 7.12 -35.08
N SER A 136 -4.51 8.18 -34.29
CA SER A 136 -4.76 9.55 -34.77
C SER A 136 -3.71 10.05 -35.77
N LEU A 137 -2.44 9.66 -35.63
CA LEU A 137 -1.40 10.01 -36.61
C LEU A 137 -1.55 9.28 -37.95
N LYS A 138 -2.01 8.03 -37.95
CA LYS A 138 -2.32 7.28 -39.19
C LYS A 138 -3.45 7.91 -40.01
N VAL A 139 -4.40 8.60 -39.37
CA VAL A 139 -5.48 9.33 -40.05
C VAL A 139 -4.95 10.60 -40.75
N ILE A 140 -3.86 11.18 -40.24
CA ILE A 140 -3.26 12.40 -40.80
C ILE A 140 -2.29 12.06 -41.95
N TYR A 141 -1.62 10.91 -41.89
CA TYR A 141 -0.68 10.42 -42.91
C TYR A 141 -1.28 9.27 -43.74
N THR A 142 -2.31 9.55 -44.54
CA THR A 142 -2.62 8.72 -45.71
C THR A 142 -1.87 9.27 -46.92
N PRO A 143 -0.87 8.56 -47.48
CA PRO A 143 -0.26 9.01 -48.72
C PRO A 143 -1.33 8.97 -49.81
N ASN A 144 -1.60 10.12 -50.42
CA ASN A 144 -2.49 10.23 -51.56
C ASN A 144 -1.80 9.56 -52.75
N ILE A 145 -1.97 8.24 -52.90
CA ILE A 145 -1.48 7.52 -54.06
C ILE A 145 -2.42 7.85 -55.23
N SER A 146 -2.18 9.01 -55.83
CA SER A 146 -2.72 9.36 -57.14
C SER A 146 -2.09 8.40 -58.16
N ASN A 147 -2.87 7.43 -58.64
CA ASN A 147 -2.56 6.58 -59.79
C ASN A 147 -2.25 7.44 -61.03
N PRO A 148 -1.08 7.31 -61.67
CA PRO A 148 -0.92 7.73 -63.05
C PRO A 148 -0.87 6.50 -63.97
N CYS A 149 -1.71 6.58 -65.00
CA CYS A 149 -1.51 5.97 -66.33
C CYS A 149 -1.80 4.47 -66.49
N ARG A 150 -3.07 4.17 -66.83
CA ARG A 150 -3.38 3.13 -67.82
C ARG A 150 -2.76 3.56 -69.15
N ASN A 151 -1.74 2.86 -69.62
CA ASN A 151 -1.31 2.98 -71.01
C ASN A 151 -1.94 1.84 -71.82
N ASN A 152 -2.84 2.22 -72.72
CA ASN A 152 -3.42 1.36 -73.74
C ASN A 152 -2.32 1.00 -74.75
N ASN A 153 -2.00 -0.29 -74.89
CA ASN A 153 -1.47 -0.83 -76.14
C ASN A 153 -2.42 -1.95 -76.58
N ARG A 154 -3.25 -1.65 -77.59
CA ARG A 154 -3.84 -2.66 -78.48
C ARG A 154 -2.96 -2.77 -79.73
N TYR A 155 -2.89 -4.01 -80.19
CA TYR A 155 -2.41 -4.53 -81.47
C TYR A 155 -2.57 -3.60 -82.67
#